data_AF-A0A1E9ITS8-F1
#
_entry.id   AF-A0A1E9ITS8-F1
#
_cell.length_a   1.000
_cell.length_b   1.000
_cell.length_c   1.000
_cell.angle_alpha   90.00
_cell.angle_beta   90.00
_cell.angle_gamma   90.00
#
_symmetry.space_group_name_H-M   'P 1'
#
loop_
_entity.id
_entity.type
_entity.pdbx_description
1 polymer ?
#
loop_
_entity_poly.entity_id
_entity_poly.type
_entity_poly.pdbx_seq_one_letter_code
_entity_poly.pdbx_strand_id
1 'polypeptide(L)' 'MTFYINTATHEVHKSSCEYANPSKYPNIVRLGDFSYPSDAVSYAKRTGYSNADGCAYCCPQSHTK' A
#
# COMPACT_ATOMS: atom_id res chain seq x y z
N MET A 1 -9.31 -2.16 7.83
CA MET A 1 -7.89 -1.92 8.20
C MET A 1 -7.38 -0.84 7.29
N THR A 2 -6.65 0.15 7.82
CA THR A 2 -6.16 1.25 6.99
C THR A 2 -4.95 0.81 6.17
N PHE A 3 -4.94 1.17 4.89
CA PHE A 3 -3.86 0.92 3.96
C PHE A 3 -3.26 2.23 3.45
N TYR A 4 -1.98 2.17 3.15
CA TYR A 4 -1.19 3.25 2.60
C TYR A 4 -0.47 2.77 1.35
N ILE A 5 -0.10 3.70 0.49
CA ILE A 5 0.79 3.46 -0.64
C ILE A 5 2.05 4.30 -0.49
N ASN A 6 3.18 3.69 -0.78
CA ASN A 6 4.42 4.41 -1.03
C ASN A 6 4.42 4.92 -2.47
N THR A 7 4.35 6.22 -2.69
CA THR A 7 4.29 6.82 -4.02
C THR A 7 5.61 6.76 -4.78
N ALA A 8 6.73 6.44 -4.12
CA ALA A 8 8.03 6.26 -4.76
C ALA A 8 8.22 4.82 -5.27
N THR A 9 7.78 3.81 -4.51
CA THR A 9 7.91 2.38 -4.89
C THR A 9 6.62 1.78 -5.48
N HIS A 10 5.50 2.47 -5.31
CA HIS A 10 4.14 2.00 -5.57
C HIS A 10 3.74 0.77 -4.73
N GLU A 11 4.40 0.52 -3.59
CA GLU A 11 4.02 -0.57 -2.71
C GLU A 11 2.89 -0.18 -1.75
N VAL A 12 1.94 -1.10 -1.57
CA VAL A 12 0.80 -0.98 -0.67
C VAL A 12 1.10 -1.66 0.65
N HIS A 13 0.96 -0.90 1.73
CA HIS A 13 1.27 -1.32 3.08
C HIS A 13 0.04 -1.23 3.99
N LYS A 14 -0.01 -2.08 5.00
CA LYS A 14 -0.94 -1.94 6.13
C LYS A 14 -0.46 -0.82 7.05
N SER A 15 -1.40 -0.21 7.79
CA SER A 15 -1.10 0.76 8.86
C SER A 15 -0.15 0.24 9.93
N SER A 16 -0.13 -1.07 10.15
CA SER A 16 0.75 -1.74 11.12
C SER A 16 2.17 -1.98 10.61
N CYS A 17 2.49 -1.64 9.36
CA CYS A 17 3.82 -1.83 8.79
C CYS A 17 4.73 -0.66 9.16
N GLU A 18 5.95 -0.96 9.62
CA GLU A 18 6.92 0.08 10.01
C GLU A 18 7.26 1.03 8.84
N TYR A 19 7.32 0.48 7.62
CA TYR A 19 7.58 1.21 6.38
C TYR A 19 6.40 2.06 5.89
N ALA A 20 5.25 1.99 6.55
CA ALA A 20 4.02 2.72 6.20
C ALA A 20 3.75 3.91 7.13
N ASN A 21 4.76 4.37 7.88
CA ASN A 21 4.61 5.48 8.81
C ASN A 21 4.69 6.84 8.09
N PRO A 22 3.59 7.59 7.94
CA PRO A 22 3.60 8.86 7.20
C PRO A 22 4.42 9.95 7.89
N SER A 23 4.65 9.85 9.21
CA SER A 23 5.50 10.77 9.95
C SER A 23 6.99 10.52 9.73
N LYS A 24 7.37 9.29 9.33
CA LYS A 24 8.77 8.94 9.00
C LYS A 24 9.07 9.07 7.51
N TYR A 25 8.07 8.80 6.66
CA TYR A 25 8.24 8.70 5.22
C TYR A 25 7.25 9.63 4.49
N PRO A 26 7.72 10.71 3.84
CA PRO A 26 6.85 11.71 3.21
C PRO A 26 6.12 11.19 1.96
N ASN A 27 6.63 10.10 1.38
CA ASN A 27 6.09 9.41 0.20
C ASN A 27 4.96 8.42 0.57
N ILE A 28 4.52 8.35 1.82
CA ILE A 28 3.42 7.47 2.24
C ILE A 28 2.09 8.24 2.19
N VAL A 29 1.18 7.77 1.34
CA VAL A 29 -0.15 8.34 1.15
C VAL A 29 -1.21 7.35 1.61
N ARG A 30 -2.21 7.81 2.36
CA ARG A 30 -3.34 6.97 2.80
C ARG A 30 -4.23 6.64 1.61
N LEU A 31 -4.46 5.35 1.36
CA LEU A 31 -5.41 4.87 0.35
C LEU A 31 -6.84 4.83 0.89
N GLY A 32 -7.00 4.43 2.16
CA GLY A 32 -8.31 4.25 2.79
C GLY A 32 -8.35 2.99 3.65
N ASP A 33 -9.57 2.57 3.99
CA ASP A 33 -9.82 1.41 4.83
C ASP A 33 -10.38 0.26 4.00
N PHE A 34 -9.69 -0.87 4.02
CA PHE A 34 -10.03 -2.08 3.27
C PHE A 34 -9.99 -3.31 4.16
N SER A 35 -10.65 -4.38 3.73
CA SER A 35 -10.59 -5.69 4.39
C SER A 35 -9.38 -6.49 3.95
N TYR A 36 -9.01 -6.38 2.67
CA TYR A 36 -7.92 -7.15 2.08
C TYR A 36 -6.89 -6.26 1.38
N PRO A 37 -5.60 -6.64 1.39
CA PRO A 37 -4.55 -5.92 0.65
C PRO A 37 -4.81 -5.90 -0.86
N SER A 38 -5.43 -6.93 -1.42
CA SER A 38 -5.79 -7.01 -2.84
C SER A 38 -6.77 -5.91 -3.26
N ASP A 39 -7.69 -5.55 -2.37
CA ASP A 39 -8.66 -4.48 -2.62
C ASP A 39 -7.95 -3.12 -2.63
N ALA A 40 -7.04 -2.91 -1.68
CA ALA A 40 -6.23 -1.70 -1.59
C ALA A 40 -5.30 -1.54 -2.81
N VAL A 41 -4.65 -2.62 -3.27
CA VAL A 41 -3.85 -2.62 -4.52
C VAL A 41 -4.72 -2.32 -5.73
N SER A 42 -5.89 -2.94 -5.84
CA SER A 42 -6.83 -2.70 -6.94
C SER A 42 -7.32 -1.25 -6.96
N TYR A 43 -7.61 -0.68 -5.78
CA TYR A 43 -7.97 0.71 -5.63
C TYR A 43 -6.81 1.63 -6.05
N ALA A 44 -5.59 1.38 -5.57
CA ALA A 44 -4.41 2.16 -5.94
C ALA A 44 -4.16 2.19 -7.45
N LYS A 45 -4.32 1.04 -8.12
CA LYS A 45 -4.25 0.94 -9.59
C LYS A 45 -5.30 1.82 -10.28
N ARG A 46 -6.54 1.81 -9.79
CA ARG A 46 -7.63 2.64 -10.32
C ARG A 46 -7.42 4.13 -10.09
N THR A 47 -6.71 4.54 -9.04
CA THR A 47 -6.41 5.94 -8.75
C THR A 47 -5.19 6.50 -9.49
N GLY A 48 -4.50 5.69 -10.30
CA GLY A 48 -3.37 6.12 -11.12
C GLY A 48 -2.03 5.47 -10.79
N TYR A 49 -1.94 4.68 -9.71
CA TYR A 49 -0.74 3.90 -9.40
C TYR A 49 -0.76 2.57 -10.16
N SER A 50 -0.66 2.62 -11.49
CA SER A 50 -0.78 1.46 -12.38
C SER A 50 0.15 0.29 -11.99
N ASN A 51 1.33 0.62 -11.47
CA ASN A 51 2.32 -0.35 -11.01
C ASN A 51 2.15 -0.81 -9.55
N ALA A 52 1.06 -0.43 -8.88
CA ALA A 52 0.87 -0.73 -7.47
C ALA A 52 0.92 -2.22 -7.19
N ASP A 53 1.59 -2.59 -6.11
CA ASP A 53 1.75 -3.98 -5.67
C ASP A 53 1.72 -4.07 -4.14
N GLY A 54 1.47 -5.24 -3.59
CA GLY A 54 1.52 -5.44 -2.14
C GLY A 54 2.96 -5.37 -1.63
N CYS A 55 3.17 -4.79 -0.45
CA CYS A 55 4.45 -4.89 0.25
C CYS A 55 4.76 -6.35 0.62
N ALA A 56 5.94 -6.85 0.27
CA ALA A 56 6.37 -8.22 0.55
C ALA A 56 6.27 -8.63 2.04
N TYR A 57 6.48 -7.68 2.96
CA TYR A 57 6.51 -7.94 4.40
C TYR A 57 5.12 -7.98 5.04
N CYS A 58 4.28 -6.96 4.80
CA CYS A 58 2.98 -6.83 5.48
C CYS A 58 1.78 -7.27 4.63
N CYS A 59 1.98 -7.37 3.31
CA CYS A 59 0.97 -7.76 2.31
C CYS A 59 1.51 -8.86 1.35
N PRO A 60 2.16 -9.94 1.84
CA PRO A 60 2.78 -10.94 0.96
C PRO A 60 1.79 -11.62 0.01
N GLN A 61 0.52 -11.74 0.42
CA GLN A 61 -0.56 -12.33 -0.38
C GLN A 61 -0.91 -11.51 -1.63
N SER A 62 -0.54 -10.24 -1.67
CA SER A 62 -0.79 -9.33 -2.78
C SER A 62 0.51 -8.80 -3.40
N HIS A 63 1.66 -9.33 -3.00
CA HIS A 63 2.95 -9.04 -3.57
C HIS A 63 3.19 -10.00 -4.74
N THR A 64 3.40 -9.48 -5.95
CA THR A 64 3.40 -10.27 -7.18
C THR A 64 4.65 -10.09 -8.03
N LYS A 65 5.62 -9.31 -7.55
CA LYS A 65 6.83 -8.91 -8.27
C LYS A 65 8.10 -9.31 -7.54
#